data_AF-A0AAW9X8I4-F1
#
_entry.id   AF-A0AAW9X8I4-F1
#
_cell.length_a   1.000
_cell.length_b   1.000
_cell.length_c   1.000
_cell.angle_alpha   90.00
_cell.angle_beta   90.00
_cell.angle_gamma   90.00
#
_symmetry.space_group_name_H-M   'P 1'
#
loop_
_entity.id
_entity.type
_entity.pdbx_description
1 polymer ?
#
loop_
_entity_poly.entity_id
_entity_poly.type
_entity_poly.pdbx_seq_one_letter_code
_entity_poly.pdbx_strand_id
1 'polypeptide(L)'
;MHEWPLIIFTLLMQITIGCVVTVWYCHTFIFTTLPDDKRLKLASPALLCALLCGGIGLLASVAHLGNPWHALFTLSHVASSWMSREILFTALFMGLLFLTLVYALVKKQLPTILLGLTALVGVADIFVMSAIYDHSRFILWQGWGTYAGFYGSAFMMGSLLYALCLWPRLHQLAENESARVMT
;
A
#
# COMPACT_ATOMS: atom_id res chain seq x y z
N MET A 1 18.67 21.10 -4.92
CA MET A 1 17.55 20.39 -4.24
C MET A 1 17.59 18.96 -4.75
N HIS A 2 17.73 17.97 -3.86
CA HIS A 2 17.74 16.56 -4.28
C HIS A 2 16.32 16.03 -4.23
N GLU A 3 15.65 15.94 -5.39
CA GLU A 3 14.25 15.51 -5.47
C GLU A 3 14.08 13.97 -5.35
N TRP A 4 15.21 13.26 -5.30
CA TRP A 4 15.29 11.80 -5.15
C TRP A 4 14.46 11.23 -3.99
N PRO A 5 14.44 11.83 -2.79
CA PRO A 5 13.67 11.27 -1.67
C PRO A 5 12.16 11.31 -1.92
N LEU A 6 11.66 12.34 -2.61
CA LEU A 6 10.25 12.45 -2.97
C LEU A 6 9.87 11.40 -4.03
N ILE A 7 10.74 11.17 -5.02
CA ILE A 7 10.53 10.13 -6.03
C ILE A 7 10.50 8.73 -5.37
N ILE A 8 11.45 8.45 -4.48
CA ILE A 8 11.52 7.18 -3.73
C ILE A 8 10.26 6.99 -2.88
N PHE A 9 9.85 8.03 -2.14
CA PHE A 9 8.63 8.03 -1.36
C PHE A 9 7.42 7.68 -2.23
N THR A 10 7.23 8.39 -3.34
CA THR A 10 6.08 8.21 -4.23
C THR A 10 6.00 6.80 -4.79
N LEU A 11 7.11 6.27 -5.31
CA LEU A 11 7.16 4.92 -5.88
C LEU A 11 6.93 3.84 -4.84
N LEU A 12 7.52 3.97 -3.64
CA LEU A 12 7.33 3.01 -2.56
C LEU A 12 5.89 3.02 -2.03
N MET A 13 5.26 4.19 -1.91
CA MET A 13 3.85 4.29 -1.53
C MET A 13 2.93 3.68 -2.58
N GLN A 14 3.18 3.92 -3.87
CA GLN A 14 2.44 3.31 -4.97
C GLN A 14 2.54 1.77 -4.94
N ILE A 15 3.74 1.21 -4.73
CA ILE A 15 3.95 -0.24 -4.54
C ILE A 15 3.13 -0.75 -3.36
N THR A 16 3.24 -0.09 -2.20
CA THR A 16 2.58 -0.50 -0.96
C THR A 16 1.06 -0.50 -1.12
N ILE A 17 0.48 0.59 -1.64
CA ILE A 17 -0.96 0.73 -1.83
C ILE A 17 -1.47 -0.31 -2.84
N GLY A 18 -0.82 -0.44 -4.00
CA GLY A 18 -1.22 -1.41 -5.01
C GLY A 18 -1.14 -2.85 -4.50
N CYS A 19 -0.14 -3.18 -3.67
CA CYS A 19 -0.02 -4.48 -3.04
C CYS A 19 -1.20 -4.75 -2.09
N VAL A 20 -1.55 -3.79 -1.23
CA VAL A 20 -2.68 -3.92 -0.31
C VAL A 20 -4.01 -4.08 -1.04
N VAL A 21 -4.24 -3.30 -2.11
CA VAL A 21 -5.44 -3.44 -2.96
C VAL A 21 -5.50 -4.82 -3.60
N THR A 22 -4.37 -5.32 -4.10
CA THR A 22 -4.30 -6.65 -4.72
C THR A 22 -4.57 -7.74 -3.69
N VAL A 23 -3.97 -7.66 -2.49
CA VAL A 23 -4.23 -8.58 -1.37
C VAL A 23 -5.72 -8.58 -1.02
N TRP A 24 -6.34 -7.40 -0.88
CA TRP A 24 -7.77 -7.28 -0.59
C TRP A 24 -8.63 -7.93 -1.68
N TYR A 25 -8.34 -7.66 -2.95
CA TYR A 25 -9.07 -8.23 -4.08
C TYR A 25 -8.95 -9.76 -4.12
N CYS A 26 -7.73 -10.29 -4.05
CA CYS A 26 -7.49 -11.73 -4.08
C CYS A 26 -8.12 -12.43 -2.87
N HIS A 27 -8.00 -11.84 -1.67
CA HIS A 27 -8.63 -12.37 -0.46
C HIS A 27 -10.15 -12.43 -0.58
N THR A 28 -10.77 -11.37 -1.11
CA THR A 28 -12.23 -11.21 -1.12
C THR A 28 -12.92 -11.98 -2.25
N PHE A 29 -12.28 -12.10 -3.41
CA PHE A 29 -12.91 -12.63 -4.62
C PHE A 29 -12.28 -13.91 -5.16
N ILE A 30 -10.98 -14.14 -4.95
CA ILE A 30 -10.26 -15.28 -5.57
C ILE A 30 -10.13 -16.45 -4.59
N PHE A 31 -9.67 -16.17 -3.37
CA PHE A 31 -9.34 -17.20 -2.38
C PHE A 31 -10.48 -17.49 -1.40
N THR A 32 -11.74 -17.35 -1.84
CA THR A 32 -12.93 -17.49 -0.99
C THR A 32 -13.19 -18.92 -0.52
N THR A 33 -12.72 -19.91 -1.28
CA THR A 33 -12.88 -21.34 -0.97
C THR A 33 -11.78 -21.89 -0.05
N LEU A 34 -10.70 -21.13 0.15
CA LEU A 34 -9.61 -21.54 1.02
C LEU A 34 -9.98 -21.31 2.49
N PRO A 35 -9.58 -22.22 3.40
CA PRO A 35 -9.63 -21.97 4.84
C PRO A 35 -8.90 -20.67 5.24
N ASP A 36 -9.40 -20.01 6.28
CA ASP A 36 -8.87 -18.73 6.76
C ASP A 36 -7.38 -18.78 7.13
N ASP A 37 -6.89 -19.92 7.63
CA ASP A 37 -5.46 -20.09 7.95
C ASP A 37 -4.58 -20.08 6.70
N LYS A 38 -5.03 -20.70 5.60
CA LYS A 38 -4.34 -20.67 4.31
C LYS A 38 -4.38 -19.28 3.70
N ARG A 39 -5.55 -18.62 3.73
CA ARG A 39 -5.72 -17.24 3.23
C ARG A 39 -4.79 -16.26 3.95
N LEU A 40 -4.67 -16.38 5.28
CA LEU A 40 -3.73 -15.59 6.06
C LEU A 40 -2.26 -15.86 5.67
N LYS A 41 -1.88 -17.14 5.47
CA LYS A 41 -0.51 -17.50 5.05
C LYS A 41 -0.16 -16.94 3.66
N LEU A 42 -1.14 -16.83 2.77
CA LEU A 42 -0.96 -16.23 1.44
C LEU A 42 -0.84 -14.71 1.48
N ALA A 43 -1.60 -14.02 2.35
CA ALA A 43 -1.61 -12.56 2.40
C ALA A 43 -0.51 -11.96 3.29
N SER A 44 -0.20 -12.58 4.43
CA SER A 44 0.65 -11.97 5.46
C SER A 44 2.06 -11.59 5.02
N PRO A 45 2.77 -12.35 4.16
CA PRO A 45 4.09 -11.92 3.67
C PRO A 45 3.98 -10.65 2.83
N ALA A 46 2.97 -10.56 1.97
CA ALA A 46 2.76 -9.40 1.12
C ALA A 46 2.41 -8.15 1.92
N LEU A 47 1.55 -8.27 2.96
CA LEU A 47 1.22 -7.17 3.87
C LEU A 47 2.45 -6.69 4.66
N LEU A 48 3.32 -7.60 5.10
CA LEU A 48 4.57 -7.26 5.77
C LEU A 48 5.52 -6.53 4.81
N CYS A 49 5.74 -7.06 3.60
CA CYS A 49 6.57 -6.41 2.59
C CYS A 49 6.03 -5.03 2.23
N ALA A 50 4.71 -4.88 2.05
CA ALA A 50 4.06 -3.60 1.78
C ALA A 50 4.31 -2.60 2.92
N LEU A 51 4.15 -3.03 4.19
CA LEU A 51 4.41 -2.18 5.35
C LEU A 51 5.88 -1.73 5.41
N LEU A 52 6.83 -2.63 5.12
CA LEU A 52 8.25 -2.30 5.07
C LEU A 52 8.57 -1.31 3.93
N CYS A 53 8.06 -1.53 2.72
CA CYS A 53 8.22 -0.61 1.60
C CYS A 53 7.68 0.79 1.93
N GLY A 54 6.46 0.87 2.45
CA GLY A 54 5.84 2.15 2.80
C GLY A 54 6.58 2.85 3.95
N GLY A 55 7.05 2.08 4.94
CA GLY A 55 7.86 2.60 6.03
C GLY A 55 9.19 3.18 5.55
N ILE A 56 9.88 2.50 4.64
CA ILE A 56 11.11 3.02 4.01
C ILE A 56 10.83 4.29 3.20
N GLY A 57 9.72 4.32 2.45
CA GLY A 57 9.30 5.50 1.71
C GLY A 57 9.06 6.71 2.62
N LEU A 58 8.33 6.51 3.71
CA LEU A 58 8.10 7.54 4.73
C LEU A 58 9.40 8.03 5.38
N LEU A 59 10.30 7.11 5.73
CA LEU A 59 11.60 7.46 6.31
C LEU A 59 12.45 8.26 5.34
N ALA A 60 12.45 7.93 4.04
CA ALA A 60 13.14 8.69 3.01
C ALA A 60 12.60 10.11 2.89
N SER A 61 11.27 10.28 2.92
CA SER A 61 10.61 11.59 2.92
C SER A 61 11.04 12.42 4.14
N VAL A 62 10.87 11.88 5.35
CA VAL A 62 11.19 12.57 6.60
C VAL A 62 12.68 12.93 6.73
N ALA A 63 13.58 12.03 6.31
CA ALA A 63 15.02 12.28 6.32
C ALA A 63 15.40 13.48 5.42
N HIS A 64 14.59 13.78 4.39
CA HIS A 64 14.81 14.93 3.52
C HIS A 64 14.22 16.24 4.06
N LEU A 65 13.17 16.17 4.89
CA LEU A 65 12.46 17.34 5.44
C LEU A 65 13.27 18.11 6.50
N GLY A 66 14.40 17.57 6.97
CA GLY A 66 15.31 18.22 7.93
C GLY A 66 14.77 18.32 9.36
N ASN A 67 13.50 18.67 9.57
CA ASN A 67 12.84 18.68 10.88
C ASN A 67 11.52 17.87 10.87
N PRO A 68 11.51 16.63 11.40
CA PRO A 68 10.32 15.78 11.45
C PRO A 68 9.15 16.39 12.24
N TRP A 69 9.43 17.24 13.23
CA TRP A 69 8.40 17.84 14.08
C TRP A 69 7.56 18.88 13.34
N HIS A 70 8.10 19.51 12.29
CA HIS A 70 7.36 20.45 11.45
C HIS A 70 6.26 19.79 10.63
N ALA A 71 6.39 18.50 10.29
CA ALA A 71 5.36 17.76 9.57
C ALA A 71 4.04 17.64 10.38
N LEU A 72 4.13 17.65 11.71
CA LEU A 72 2.95 17.64 12.59
C LEU A 72 2.30 19.02 12.65
N PHE A 73 3.08 20.10 12.57
CA PHE A 73 2.55 21.46 12.52
C PHE A 73 1.88 21.76 11.17
N THR A 74 2.32 21.17 10.05
CA THR A 74 1.65 21.31 8.74
C THR A 74 0.28 20.64 8.65
N LEU A 75 -0.08 19.75 9.59
CA LEU A 75 -1.44 19.20 9.71
C LEU A 75 -2.47 20.25 10.19
N SER A 76 -2.03 21.39 10.72
CA SER A 76 -2.93 22.50 11.06
C SER A 76 -3.56 23.19 9.82
N HIS A 77 -3.05 22.90 8.61
CA HIS A 77 -3.48 23.50 7.35
C HIS A 77 -3.98 22.45 6.32
N VAL A 78 -4.55 21.33 6.78
CA VAL A 78 -5.06 20.23 5.91
C VAL A 78 -6.08 20.71 4.86
N ALA A 79 -6.82 21.77 5.15
CA ALA A 79 -7.82 22.29 4.23
C ALA A 79 -7.22 22.98 2.98
N SER A 80 -6.04 23.62 3.09
CA SER A 80 -5.57 24.59 2.10
C SER A 80 -4.53 24.08 1.10
N SER A 81 -3.84 22.97 1.37
CA SER A 81 -2.78 22.46 0.47
C SER A 81 -2.89 20.96 0.20
N TRP A 82 -2.66 20.56 -1.05
CA TRP A 82 -2.63 19.15 -1.47
C TRP A 82 -1.53 18.36 -0.75
N MET A 83 -0.39 18.99 -0.47
CA MET A 83 0.71 18.37 0.28
C MET A 83 0.30 18.01 1.73
N SER A 84 -0.48 18.85 2.42
CA SER A 84 -0.97 18.52 3.77
C SER A 84 -1.98 17.35 3.75
N ARG A 85 -2.79 17.27 2.69
CA ARG A 85 -3.69 16.13 2.48
C ARG A 85 -2.92 14.83 2.25
N GLU A 86 -1.84 14.86 1.47
CA GLU A 86 -0.99 13.67 1.24
C GLU A 86 -0.43 13.15 2.56
N ILE A 87 0.17 14.01 3.39
CA ILE A 87 0.69 13.61 4.71
C ILE A 87 -0.40 12.94 5.54
N LEU A 88 -1.62 13.50 5.57
CA LEU A 88 -2.75 12.93 6.30
C LEU A 88 -3.18 11.55 5.75
N PHE A 89 -3.39 11.44 4.45
CA PHE A 89 -3.87 10.21 3.82
C PHE A 89 -2.82 9.10 3.87
N THR A 90 -1.55 9.42 3.62
CA THR A 90 -0.43 8.49 3.76
C THR A 90 -0.28 8.00 5.20
N ALA A 91 -0.35 8.90 6.19
CA ALA A 91 -0.27 8.50 7.60
C ALA A 91 -1.46 7.63 8.02
N LEU A 92 -2.67 7.98 7.59
CA LEU A 92 -3.88 7.20 7.85
C LEU A 92 -3.79 5.81 7.21
N PHE A 93 -3.40 5.74 5.93
CA PHE A 93 -3.21 4.49 5.21
C PHE A 93 -2.17 3.59 5.89
N MET A 94 -0.99 4.13 6.22
CA MET A 94 0.07 3.36 6.87
C MET A 94 -0.31 2.90 8.29
N GLY A 95 -1.04 3.73 9.04
CA GLY A 95 -1.59 3.35 10.33
C GLY A 95 -2.62 2.21 10.22
N LEU A 96 -3.53 2.30 9.26
CA LEU A 96 -4.52 1.25 9.00
C LEU A 96 -3.87 -0.06 8.49
N LEU A 97 -2.84 0.03 7.65
CA LEU A 97 -2.06 -1.12 7.21
C LEU A 97 -1.36 -1.81 8.39
N PHE A 98 -0.71 -1.04 9.25
CA PHE A 98 -0.10 -1.56 10.48
C PHE A 98 -1.13 -2.26 11.37
N LEU A 99 -2.27 -1.61 11.63
CA LEU A 99 -3.37 -2.18 12.42
C LEU A 99 -3.91 -3.47 11.79
N THR A 100 -4.10 -3.51 10.47
CA THR A 100 -4.54 -4.68 9.72
C THR A 100 -3.58 -5.86 9.92
N LEU A 101 -2.27 -5.61 9.76
CA LEU A 101 -1.25 -6.64 9.92
C LEU A 101 -1.16 -7.13 11.37
N VAL A 102 -1.13 -6.23 12.35
CA VAL A 102 -1.06 -6.60 13.77
C VAL A 102 -2.29 -7.42 14.16
N TYR A 103 -3.49 -6.98 13.79
CA TYR A 103 -4.72 -7.73 14.03
C TYR A 103 -4.62 -9.13 13.41
N ALA A 104 -4.18 -9.22 12.15
CA ALA A 104 -4.06 -10.48 11.43
C ALA A 104 -3.09 -11.46 12.10
N LEU A 105 -1.97 -10.96 12.63
CA LEU A 105 -0.95 -11.78 13.29
C LEU A 105 -1.36 -12.22 14.70
N VAL A 106 -2.08 -11.37 15.45
CA VAL A 106 -2.55 -11.64 16.82
C VAL A 106 -3.77 -12.55 16.82
N LYS A 107 -4.78 -12.24 15.99
CA LYS A 107 -6.02 -13.01 15.92
C LYS A 107 -5.95 -14.20 14.97
N LYS A 108 -4.84 -14.36 14.25
CA LYS A 108 -4.64 -15.41 13.23
C LYS A 108 -5.75 -15.43 12.18
N GLN A 109 -6.32 -14.27 11.88
CA GLN A 109 -7.40 -14.09 10.90
C GLN A 109 -7.28 -12.73 10.23
N LEU A 110 -7.47 -12.67 8.91
CA LEU A 110 -7.48 -11.40 8.19
C LEU A 110 -8.78 -10.62 8.47
N PRO A 111 -8.70 -9.37 8.98
CA PRO A 111 -9.89 -8.56 9.21
C PRO A 111 -10.37 -7.97 7.88
N THR A 112 -11.23 -8.70 7.15
CA THR A 112 -11.67 -8.33 5.78
C THR A 112 -12.18 -6.90 5.65
N ILE A 113 -12.98 -6.43 6.62
CA ILE A 113 -13.53 -5.06 6.61
C ILE A 113 -12.40 -4.04 6.76
N LEU A 114 -11.51 -4.23 7.73
CA LEU A 114 -10.38 -3.33 7.97
C LEU A 114 -9.40 -3.32 6.79
N LEU A 115 -9.13 -4.48 6.20
CA LEU A 115 -8.32 -4.61 4.99
C LEU A 115 -8.95 -3.85 3.81
N GLY A 116 -10.27 -3.96 3.62
CA GLY A 116 -11.00 -3.21 2.60
C GLY A 116 -10.98 -1.70 2.83
N LEU A 117 -11.15 -1.25 4.08
CA LEU A 117 -11.02 0.16 4.45
C LEU A 117 -9.59 0.67 4.20
N THR A 118 -8.58 -0.12 4.56
CA THR A 118 -7.16 0.22 4.29
C THR A 118 -6.91 0.38 2.80
N ALA A 119 -7.40 -0.56 1.98
CA ALA A 119 -7.29 -0.50 0.53
C ALA A 119 -7.99 0.75 -0.04
N LEU A 120 -9.20 1.07 0.44
CA LEU A 120 -9.96 2.24 0.00
C LEU A 120 -9.24 3.55 0.34
N VAL A 121 -8.69 3.67 1.55
CA VAL A 121 -7.90 4.85 1.95
C VAL A 121 -6.65 4.96 1.10
N GLY A 122 -5.96 3.85 0.79
CA GLY A 122 -4.80 3.87 -0.10
C GLY A 122 -5.16 4.33 -1.52
N VAL A 123 -6.29 3.88 -2.07
CA VAL A 123 -6.79 4.35 -3.37
C VAL A 123 -7.04 5.87 -3.35
N ALA A 124 -7.59 6.39 -2.25
CA ALA A 124 -7.77 7.83 -2.08
C ALA A 124 -6.42 8.57 -1.91
N ASP A 125 -5.43 7.97 -1.26
CA ASP A 125 -4.08 8.51 -1.12
C ASP A 125 -3.42 8.70 -2.50
N ILE A 126 -3.54 7.73 -3.42
CA ILE A 126 -3.05 7.88 -4.81
C ILE A 126 -3.70 9.09 -5.51
N PHE A 127 -5.00 9.31 -5.30
CA PHE A 127 -5.68 10.49 -5.85
C PHE A 127 -5.09 11.79 -5.29
N VAL A 128 -4.85 11.84 -3.98
CA VAL A 128 -4.27 13.01 -3.33
C VAL A 128 -2.84 13.27 -3.82
N MET A 129 -2.02 12.22 -3.93
CA MET A 129 -0.66 12.31 -4.46
C MET A 129 -0.65 12.83 -5.90
N SER A 130 -1.50 12.29 -6.78
CA SER A 130 -1.59 12.74 -8.18
C SER A 130 -2.13 14.16 -8.31
N ALA A 131 -3.02 14.59 -7.42
CA ALA A 131 -3.55 15.96 -7.40
C ALA A 131 -2.47 17.02 -7.10
N ILE A 132 -1.39 16.68 -6.37
CA ILE A 132 -0.24 17.57 -6.17
C ILE A 132 0.39 17.94 -7.52
N TYR A 133 0.52 16.96 -8.42
CA TYR A 133 1.14 17.14 -9.73
C TYR A 133 0.19 17.84 -10.71
N ASP A 134 -1.09 17.48 -10.68
CA ASP A 134 -2.13 18.12 -11.51
C ASP A 134 -2.32 19.61 -11.19
N HIS A 135 -2.22 20.00 -9.92
CA HIS A 135 -2.34 21.41 -9.51
C HIS A 135 -0.99 22.16 -9.48
N SER A 136 0.05 21.56 -10.06
CA SER A 136 1.36 22.20 -10.19
C SER A 136 1.40 23.23 -11.32
N ARG A 137 2.44 24.06 -11.35
CA ARG A 137 2.66 25.05 -12.43
C ARG A 137 3.13 24.42 -13.74
N PHE A 138 3.41 23.11 -13.77
CA PHE A 138 3.93 22.41 -14.94
C PHE A 138 2.78 21.84 -15.78
N ILE A 139 2.52 22.46 -16.93
CA ILE A 139 1.37 22.13 -17.79
C ILE A 139 1.36 20.68 -18.30
N LEU A 140 2.53 20.05 -18.42
CA LEU A 140 2.67 18.66 -18.86
C LEU A 140 2.13 17.65 -17.84
N TRP A 141 1.99 18.05 -16.58
CA TRP A 141 1.47 17.21 -15.50
C TRP A 141 0.00 17.51 -15.18
N GLN A 142 -0.63 18.41 -15.93
CA GLN A 142 -2.04 18.75 -15.76
C GLN A 142 -2.92 17.84 -16.63
N GLY A 143 -4.02 17.38 -16.07
CA GLY A 143 -5.04 16.57 -16.72
C GLY A 143 -5.07 15.11 -16.28
N TRP A 144 -6.01 14.38 -16.88
CA TRP A 144 -6.34 13.00 -16.51
C TRP A 144 -5.17 12.01 -16.64
N GLY A 145 -4.19 12.30 -17.52
CA GLY A 145 -3.03 11.46 -17.75
C GLY A 145 -2.17 11.25 -16.49
N THR A 146 -2.07 12.27 -15.63
CA THR A 146 -1.33 12.19 -14.36
C THR A 146 -2.00 11.22 -13.39
N TYR A 147 -3.32 11.33 -13.23
CA TYR A 147 -4.10 10.40 -12.41
C TYR A 147 -3.97 8.97 -12.93
N ALA A 148 -4.15 8.76 -14.24
CA ALA A 148 -4.02 7.46 -14.87
C ALA A 148 -2.62 6.86 -14.70
N GLY A 149 -1.57 7.67 -14.84
CA GLY A 149 -0.18 7.24 -14.63
C GLY A 149 0.08 6.77 -13.20
N PHE A 150 -0.40 7.51 -12.20
CA PHE A 150 -0.24 7.17 -10.79
C PHE A 150 -0.99 5.90 -10.38
N TYR A 151 -2.23 5.73 -10.84
CA TYR A 151 -2.97 4.50 -10.59
C TYR A 151 -2.37 3.31 -11.35
N GLY A 152 -1.95 3.53 -12.60
CA GLY A 152 -1.31 2.51 -13.42
C GLY A 152 -0.03 1.98 -12.78
N SER A 153 0.86 2.86 -12.33
CA SER A 153 2.10 2.45 -11.64
C SER A 153 1.81 1.72 -10.35
N ALA A 154 0.88 2.22 -9.52
CA ALA A 154 0.51 1.58 -8.27
C ALA A 154 -0.01 0.15 -8.49
N PHE A 155 -0.99 -0.03 -9.38
CA PHE A 155 -1.55 -1.36 -9.63
C PHE A 155 -0.55 -2.30 -10.29
N MET A 156 0.26 -1.84 -11.24
CA MET A 156 1.28 -2.69 -11.89
C MET A 156 2.35 -3.13 -10.89
N MET A 157 2.97 -2.19 -10.17
CA MET A 157 4.08 -2.50 -9.28
C MET A 157 3.62 -3.21 -8.00
N GLY A 158 2.47 -2.81 -7.47
CA GLY A 158 1.89 -3.43 -6.28
C GLY A 158 1.39 -4.86 -6.52
N SER A 159 0.75 -5.12 -7.66
CA SER A 159 0.36 -6.49 -8.03
C SER A 159 1.57 -7.38 -8.31
N LEU A 160 2.64 -6.83 -8.90
CA LEU A 160 3.91 -7.54 -9.06
C LEU A 160 4.52 -7.92 -7.70
N LEU A 161 4.56 -7.00 -6.73
CA LEU A 161 5.03 -7.31 -5.38
C LEU A 161 4.19 -8.43 -4.74
N TYR A 162 2.86 -8.35 -4.87
CA TYR A 162 1.97 -9.40 -4.38
C TYR A 162 2.26 -10.76 -5.03
N ALA A 163 2.41 -10.81 -6.35
CA ALA A 163 2.71 -12.03 -7.09
C ALA A 163 4.04 -12.66 -6.65
N LEU A 164 5.08 -11.86 -6.43
CA LEU A 164 6.38 -12.32 -5.94
C LEU A 164 6.28 -12.93 -4.53
N CYS A 165 5.49 -12.33 -3.64
CA CYS A 165 5.25 -12.86 -2.30
C CYS A 165 4.36 -14.11 -2.30
N LEU A 166 3.41 -14.17 -3.24
CA LEU A 166 2.42 -15.24 -3.37
C LEU A 166 3.01 -16.52 -3.96
N TRP A 167 3.88 -16.38 -4.96
CA TRP A 167 4.40 -17.50 -5.77
C TRP A 167 4.99 -18.65 -4.93
N PRO A 168 5.93 -18.43 -4.00
CA PRO A 168 6.51 -19.52 -3.20
C PRO A 168 5.47 -20.20 -2.31
N ARG A 169 4.45 -19.47 -1.87
CA ARG A 169 3.42 -19.96 -0.95
C ARG A 169 2.40 -20.83 -1.67
N LEU A 170 2.01 -20.45 -2.89
CA LEU A 170 1.14 -21.29 -3.72
C LEU A 170 1.82 -22.62 -4.05
N HIS A 171 3.11 -22.60 -4.38
CA HIS A 171 3.87 -23.82 -4.65
C HIS A 171 3.89 -24.76 -3.42
N GLN A 172 4.18 -24.20 -2.25
CA GLN A 172 4.14 -24.96 -0.99
C GLN A 172 2.75 -25.53 -0.67
N LEU A 173 1.66 -24.79 -0.96
CA LEU A 173 0.30 -25.30 -0.73
C LEU A 173 -0.03 -26.46 -1.66
N ALA A 174 0.36 -26.38 -2.93
CA ALA A 174 0.11 -27.43 -3.92
C ALA A 174 0.87 -28.73 -3.59
N GLU A 175 2.13 -28.62 -3.17
CA GLU A 175 2.94 -29.77 -2.73
C GLU A 175 2.32 -30.46 -1.51
N ASN A 176 1.89 -29.69 -0.51
CA ASN A 176 1.29 -30.23 0.72
C ASN A 176 -0.05 -30.93 0.46
N GLU A 177 -0.86 -30.43 -0.48
CA GLU A 177 -2.12 -31.10 -0.86
C GLU A 177 -1.85 -32.39 -1.62
N SER A 178 -0.87 -32.41 -2.51
CA SER A 178 -0.48 -33.61 -3.26
C SER A 178 0.02 -34.72 -2.32
N ALA A 179 0.83 -34.37 -1.33
CA ALA A 179 1.32 -35.30 -0.32
C ALA A 179 0.19 -35.92 0.52
N ARG A 180 -0.86 -35.14 0.84
CA ARG A 180 -1.99 -35.61 1.66
C ARG A 180 -2.91 -36.60 0.94
N VAL A 181 -2.96 -36.56 -0.39
CA VAL A 181 -3.79 -37.49 -1.20
C VAL A 181 -3.11 -38.85 -1.35
N MET A 182 -1.78 -38.92 -1.20
CA MET A 182 -1.00 -40.17 -1.36
C MET A 182 -0.89 -41.02 -0.07
N THR A 183 -1.29 -40.48 1.08
CA THR A 183 -1.27 -41.15 2.40
C THR A 183 -2.67 -41.58 2.82
#